data_AF-A0A960JKN3-F1
#
_entry.id   AF-A0A960JKN3-F1
#
_cell.length_a   1.000
_cell.length_b   1.000
_cell.length_c   1.000
_cell.angle_alpha   90.00
_cell.angle_beta   90.00
_cell.angle_gamma   90.00
#
_symmetry.space_group_name_H-M   'P 1'
#
loop_
_entity.id
_entity.type
_entity.pdbx_description
1 polymer ?
#
loop_
_entity_poly.entity_id
_entity_poly.type
_entity_poly.pdbx_seq_one_letter_code
_entity_poly.pdbx_strand_id
1 'polypeptide(L)'
;VPTFGITDGDKTPIAKFCDDYIIAPIVRTSFLDSYVAPVAAIDAILVACAHSQPKRALELLEQTDKEDSDGARWYRGNLSSGQ
;
A
#
# COMPACT_ATOMS: atom_id res chain seq x y z
N VAL A 1 17.97 13.45 2.25
CA VAL A 1 16.56 13.08 2.50
C VAL A 1 16.59 11.70 3.13
N PRO A 2 15.94 11.47 4.28
CA PRO A 2 15.92 10.14 4.89
C PRO A 2 15.21 9.13 4.00
N THR A 3 15.72 7.91 3.96
CA THR A 3 15.28 6.82 3.07
C THR A 3 14.98 5.55 3.85
N PHE A 4 13.89 4.88 3.47
CA PHE A 4 13.48 3.61 4.08
C PHE A 4 13.21 2.58 2.99
N GLY A 5 13.87 1.43 3.08
CA GLY A 5 13.80 0.36 2.10
C GLY A 5 12.84 -0.76 2.48
N ILE A 6 12.15 -1.33 1.48
CA ILE A 6 11.46 -2.62 1.60
C ILE A 6 12.14 -3.59 0.63
N THR A 7 12.63 -4.71 1.14
CA THR A 7 13.45 -5.63 0.32
C THR A 7 13.29 -7.09 0.74
N ASP A 8 13.71 -8.03 -0.10
CA ASP A 8 13.62 -9.47 0.17
C ASP A 8 14.85 -10.04 0.87
N GLY A 9 15.91 -9.25 1.08
CA GLY A 9 17.11 -9.68 1.79
C GLY A 9 18.05 -8.55 2.21
N ASP A 10 19.01 -8.88 3.08
CA ASP A 10 19.99 -7.96 3.67
C ASP A 10 21.17 -7.60 2.74
N LYS A 11 21.35 -8.34 1.64
CA LYS A 11 22.44 -8.14 0.67
C LYS A 11 22.02 -7.35 -0.57
N THR A 12 20.79 -6.85 -0.61
CA THR A 12 20.28 -6.12 -1.76
C THR A 12 20.84 -4.70 -1.80
N PRO A 13 20.85 -4.03 -2.98
CA PRO A 13 21.17 -2.61 -3.06
C PRO A 13 20.29 -1.75 -2.15
N ILE A 14 19.02 -2.12 -1.99
CA ILE A 14 18.07 -1.41 -1.11
C ILE A 14 18.55 -1.45 0.34
N ALA A 15 18.89 -2.63 0.86
CA ALA A 15 19.43 -2.76 2.22
C ALA A 15 20.76 -2.03 2.42
N LYS A 16 21.57 -1.89 1.35
CA LYS A 16 22.89 -1.25 1.40
C LYS A 16 22.84 0.28 1.40
N PHE A 17 21.89 0.88 0.68
CA PHE A 17 21.88 2.31 0.40
C PHE A 17 20.78 3.09 1.13
N CYS A 18 19.75 2.43 1.66
CA CYS A 18 18.75 3.09 2.51
C CYS A 18 19.28 3.29 3.93
N ASP A 19 18.81 4.35 4.60
CA ASP A 19 19.17 4.64 6.00
C ASP A 19 18.66 3.54 6.95
N ASP A 20 17.46 3.03 6.68
CA ASP A 20 16.83 1.90 7.37
C ASP A 20 16.07 1.01 6.37
N TYR A 21 15.78 -0.24 6.73
CA TYR A 21 15.01 -1.14 5.89
C TYR A 21 14.25 -2.22 6.67
N ILE A 22 13.21 -2.76 6.05
CA ILE A 22 12.52 -3.98 6.50
C ILE A 22 12.68 -5.09 5.46
N ILE A 23 12.84 -6.32 5.94
CA ILE A 23 12.90 -7.52 5.10
C ILE A 23 11.49 -8.08 4.97
N ALA A 24 10.99 -8.15 3.74
CA ALA A 24 9.74 -8.77 3.33
C ALA A 24 10.07 -9.96 2.40
N PRO A 25 10.21 -11.19 2.95
CA PRO A 25 10.70 -12.34 2.20
C PRO A 25 9.74 -12.73 1.08
N ILE A 26 10.27 -12.87 -0.13
CA ILE A 26 9.53 -13.45 -1.26
C ILE A 26 10.03 -14.88 -1.43
N VAL A 27 9.31 -15.84 -0.83
CA VAL A 27 9.66 -17.26 -0.97
C VAL A 27 9.15 -17.76 -2.31
N ARG A 28 10.08 -18.08 -3.22
CA ARG A 28 9.74 -18.65 -4.53
C ARG A 28 9.46 -20.15 -4.40
N THR A 29 8.24 -20.57 -4.62
CA THR A 29 7.88 -21.99 -4.79
C THR A 29 7.55 -22.35 -6.24
N SER A 30 7.40 -21.36 -7.13
CA SER A 30 7.13 -21.51 -8.58
C SER A 30 7.43 -20.19 -9.34
N PHE A 31 7.06 -20.11 -10.63
CA PHE A 31 7.13 -18.87 -11.45
C PHE A 31 6.16 -17.76 -10.98
N LEU A 32 5.26 -18.05 -10.05
CA LEU A 32 4.39 -17.06 -9.43
C LEU A 32 4.97 -16.70 -8.06
N ASP A 33 5.63 -15.54 -7.99
CA ASP A 33 6.12 -14.98 -6.74
C ASP A 33 4.93 -14.51 -5.87
N SER A 34 4.90 -14.89 -4.60
CA SER A 34 3.92 -14.37 -3.65
C SER A 34 4.38 -13.01 -3.11
N TYR A 35 3.69 -11.95 -3.53
CA TYR A 35 3.91 -10.59 -3.02
C TYR A 35 3.19 -10.33 -1.68
N VAL A 36 2.71 -11.37 -1.00
CA VAL A 36 1.98 -11.22 0.26
C VAL A 36 2.85 -10.57 1.33
N ALA A 37 4.12 -10.98 1.46
CA ALA A 37 5.02 -10.41 2.46
C ALA A 37 5.25 -8.89 2.27
N PRO A 38 5.60 -8.38 1.07
CA PRO A 38 5.77 -6.94 0.88
C PRO A 38 4.44 -6.17 0.98
N VAL A 39 3.31 -6.72 0.52
CA VAL A 39 1.99 -6.08 0.69
C VAL A 39 1.63 -5.96 2.17
N ALA A 40 1.80 -7.04 2.94
CA ALA A 40 1.53 -7.03 4.38
C ALA A 40 2.45 -6.05 5.14
N ALA A 41 3.70 -5.90 4.72
CA ALA A 41 4.61 -4.91 5.29
C ALA A 41 4.13 -3.47 5.06
N ILE A 42 3.64 -3.17 3.84
CA ILE A 42 3.06 -1.86 3.52
C ILE A 42 1.81 -1.61 4.36
N ASP A 43 0.90 -2.59 4.45
CA ASP A 43 -0.32 -2.48 5.25
C ASP A 43 0.00 -2.24 6.73
N ALA A 44 0.99 -2.95 7.28
CA ALA A 44 1.43 -2.75 8.66
C ALA A 44 1.99 -1.34 8.90
N ILE A 45 2.76 -0.80 7.95
CA ILE A 45 3.26 0.59 8.01
C ILE A 45 2.09 1.57 7.99
N LEU A 46 1.10 1.38 7.10
CA LEU A 46 -0.08 2.23 7.02
C LEU A 46 -0.89 2.21 8.32
N VAL A 47 -1.10 1.02 8.90
CA VAL A 47 -1.80 0.86 10.19
C VAL A 47 -1.03 1.53 11.32
N ALA A 48 0.31 1.39 11.38
CA ALA A 48 1.12 2.05 12.39
C ALA A 48 1.06 3.58 12.28
N CYS A 49 1.08 4.11 11.05
CA CYS A 49 0.89 5.53 10.78
C CYS A 49 -0.50 6.02 11.20
N ALA A 50 -1.55 5.26 10.87
CA ALA A 50 -2.92 5.58 11.26
C ALA A 50 -3.09 5.58 12.78
N HIS A 51 -2.46 4.62 13.47
CA HIS A 51 -2.47 4.56 14.94
C HIS A 51 -1.72 5.74 15.58
N SER A 52 -0.64 6.22 14.94
CA SER A 52 0.12 7.38 15.41
C SER A 52 -0.60 8.71 15.20
N GLN A 53 -1.45 8.80 14.16
CA GLN A 53 -2.18 10.03 13.79
C GLN A 53 -3.68 9.73 13.52
N PRO A 54 -4.44 9.27 14.53
CA PRO A 54 -5.78 8.72 14.33
C PRO A 54 -6.80 9.75 13.83
N LYS A 55 -6.72 11.00 14.28
CA LYS A 55 -7.62 12.07 13.83
C LYS A 55 -7.47 12.34 12.33
N ARG A 56 -6.23 12.52 11.88
CA ARG A 56 -5.90 12.71 10.45
C ARG A 56 -6.31 11.50 9.62
N ALA A 57 -6.07 10.29 10.13
CA ALA A 57 -6.48 9.07 9.45
C ALA A 57 -8.01 9.00 9.27
N LEU A 58 -8.78 9.32 10.32
CA LEU A 58 -10.25 9.37 10.25
C LEU A 58 -10.75 10.43 9.25
N GLU A 59 -10.18 11.64 9.27
CA GLU A 59 -10.55 12.70 8.32
C GLU A 59 -10.33 12.26 6.86
N LEU A 60 -9.22 11.56 6.58
CA LEU A 60 -8.93 11.04 5.24
C LEU A 60 -9.90 9.91 4.84
N LEU A 61 -10.27 9.04 5.80
CA LEU A 61 -11.24 7.98 5.58
C LEU A 61 -12.64 8.56 5.28
N GLU A 62 -13.07 9.58 6.01
CA GLU A 62 -14.35 10.27 5.74
C GLU A 62 -14.38 10.94 4.37
N GLN A 63 -13.27 11.54 3.92
CA GLN A 63 -13.18 12.08 2.57
C GLN A 63 -13.32 10.96 1.52
N THR A 64 -12.61 9.86 1.72
CA THR A 64 -12.64 8.71 0.81
C THR A 64 -14.05 8.11 0.71
N ASP A 65 -14.76 8.00 1.83
CA ASP A 65 -16.13 7.48 1.89
C ASP A 65 -17.14 8.35 1.13
N LYS A 66 -16.97 9.68 1.19
CA LYS A 66 -17.75 10.63 0.39
C LYS A 66 -17.49 10.45 -1.11
N GLU A 67 -16.23 10.34 -1.51
CA GLU A 67 -15.85 10.12 -2.92
C GLU A 67 -16.36 8.78 -3.48
N ASP A 68 -16.37 7.73 -2.64
CA ASP A 68 -16.94 6.42 -2.98
C ASP A 68 -18.48 6.48 -3.13
N SER A 69 -19.16 7.16 -2.19
CA SER A 69 -20.62 7.30 -2.17
C SER A 69 -21.15 8.15 -3.33
N ASP A 70 -20.47 9.24 -3.66
CA ASP A 70 -20.82 10.11 -4.80
C ASP A 70 -20.61 9.40 -6.15
N GLY A 71 -19.85 8.30 -6.15
CA GLY A 71 -19.57 7.47 -7.32
C GLY A 71 -18.74 8.16 -8.39
N ALA A 72 -18.11 9.29 -8.04
CA ALA A 72 -17.20 10.05 -8.91
C ALA A 72 -15.81 9.39 -8.99
N ARG A 73 -15.45 8.57 -8.00
CA ARG A 73 -14.15 7.87 -7.96
C ARG A 73 -14.01 6.77 -9.01
N TRP A 74 -15.11 6.06 -9.32
CA TRP A 74 -15.08 4.89 -10.19
C TRP A 74 -15.65 5.20 -11.57
N TYR A 75 -15.03 4.64 -12.62
CA TYR A 75 -15.52 4.76 -13.98
C TYR A 75 -16.94 4.19 -14.08
N ARG A 76 -17.91 5.07 -14.27
CA ARG A 76 -19.27 4.72 -14.67
C ARG A 76 -19.29 4.63 -16.19
N GLY A 77 -19.02 3.44 -16.72
CA GLY A 77 -19.24 3.20 -18.14
C GLY A 77 -20.67 3.61 -18.48
N ASN A 78 -20.83 4.46 -19.50
CA ASN A 78 -22.13 4.86 -19.98
C ASN A 78 -22.90 3.58 -20.34
N LEU A 79 -23.77 3.12 -19.44
CA LEU A 79 -24.94 2.34 -19.82
C LEU A 79 -25.81 3.33 -20.59
N SER A 80 -25.43 3.60 -21.84
CA SER A 80 -26.30 4.20 -22.82
C SER A 80 -27.50 3.29 -22.87
N SER A 81 -28.57 3.74 -22.22
CA SER A 81 -29.92 3.26 -22.39
C SER A 81 -30.17 3.12 -23.88
N GLY A 82 -30.10 1.88 -24.38
CA GLY A 82 -30.66 1.53 -25.66
C GLY A 82 -32.14 1.84 -25.60
N GLN A 83 -32.52 2.97 -26.20
CA GLN A 83 -33.86 3.13 -26.76
C GLN A 83 -34.04 2.18 -27.93
#